data_AF-A0A953VX63-F1
#
_entry.id   AF-A0A953VX63-F1
#
_cell.length_a   1.000
_cell.length_b   1.000
_cell.length_c   1.000
_cell.angle_alpha   90.00
_cell.angle_beta   90.00
_cell.angle_gamma   90.00
#
_symmetry.space_group_name_H-M   'P 1'
#
loop_
_entity.id
_entity.type
_entity.pdbx_description
1 polymer ?
#
loop_
_entity_poly.entity_id
_entity_poly.type
_entity_poly.pdbx_seq_one_letter_code
_entity_poly.pdbx_strand_id
1 'polypeptide(L)'
;MVHRLIPLTALAFCAAAPAFADLPDIVAARAAPQGAGWRIDVTLRHPDAGWTHYADAWEVLAPDGTVLGTRTLLHPHDHEQPFTRSLTGLAIPPDVTEVRIRARCLVDGWGPADIVVALPR
;
A
#
# COMPACT_ATOMS: atom_id res chain seq x y z
N MET A 1 2.67 -28.83 63.67
CA MET A 1 2.78 -29.03 62.21
C MET A 1 1.66 -28.24 61.54
N VAL A 2 1.95 -27.17 60.81
CA VAL A 2 0.95 -26.41 60.03
C VAL A 2 1.52 -26.26 58.62
N HIS A 3 0.98 -27.00 57.65
CA HIS A 3 1.38 -26.89 56.25
C HIS A 3 0.61 -25.74 55.61
N ARG A 4 1.31 -24.64 55.29
CA ARG A 4 0.76 -23.56 54.47
C ARG A 4 0.89 -23.97 53.00
N LEU A 5 -0.25 -24.23 52.35
CA LEU A 5 -0.34 -24.39 50.90
C LEU A 5 -0.29 -23.01 50.25
N ILE A 6 0.76 -22.74 49.47
CA ILE A 6 0.88 -21.57 48.60
C ILE A 6 0.13 -21.91 47.30
N PRO A 7 -0.90 -21.17 46.88
CA PRO A 7 -1.52 -21.42 45.58
C PRO A 7 -0.55 -20.95 44.49
N LEU A 8 -0.14 -21.87 43.63
CA LEU A 8 0.64 -21.57 42.43
C LEU A 8 -0.31 -20.91 41.42
N THR A 9 -0.34 -19.58 41.37
CA THR A 9 -1.06 -18.85 40.31
C THR A 9 -0.34 -19.10 38.99
N ALA A 10 -0.88 -19.99 38.17
CA ALA A 10 -0.38 -20.22 36.82
C ALA A 10 -0.63 -18.97 35.97
N LEU A 11 0.44 -18.22 35.68
CA LEU A 11 0.41 -17.10 34.75
C LEU A 11 0.26 -17.68 33.33
N ALA A 12 -0.95 -17.61 32.76
CA ALA A 12 -1.21 -18.02 31.40
C ALA A 12 -0.47 -17.09 30.42
N PHE A 13 0.58 -17.61 29.79
CA PHE A 13 1.32 -16.91 28.74
C PHE A 13 0.51 -17.00 27.44
N CYS A 14 -0.28 -15.98 27.12
CA CYS A 14 -0.90 -15.87 25.81
C CYS A 14 0.21 -15.59 24.78
N ALA A 15 0.59 -16.60 24.01
CA ALA A 15 1.42 -16.40 22.82
C ALA A 15 0.59 -15.62 21.79
N ALA A 16 0.92 -14.35 21.57
CA ALA A 16 0.35 -13.58 20.47
C ALA A 16 0.86 -14.17 19.15
N ALA A 17 -0.06 -14.60 18.28
CA ALA A 17 0.30 -14.96 16.91
C ALA A 17 0.78 -13.71 16.17
N PRO A 18 1.77 -13.82 15.26
CA PRO A 18 2.17 -12.70 14.42
C PRO A 18 0.97 -12.23 13.59
N ALA A 19 0.66 -10.94 13.63
CA ALA A 19 -0.24 -10.32 12.68
C ALA A 19 0.52 -10.17 11.35
N PHE A 20 -0.04 -10.71 10.26
CA PHE A 20 0.44 -10.41 8.91
C PHE A 20 -0.15 -9.08 8.47
N ALA A 21 0.63 -8.27 7.76
CA ALA A 21 0.18 -7.01 7.19
C ALA A 21 -0.77 -7.29 6.00
N ASP A 22 -1.95 -6.69 6.02
CA ASP A 22 -2.88 -6.74 4.91
C ASP A 22 -2.58 -5.54 3.99
N LEU A 23 -1.52 -5.65 3.19
CA LEU A 23 -1.11 -4.56 2.30
C LEU A 23 -2.00 -4.49 1.06
N PRO A 24 -2.17 -3.30 0.43
CA PRO A 24 -2.96 -3.21 -0.79
C PRO A 24 -2.26 -3.92 -1.95
N ASP A 25 -3.01 -4.76 -2.66
CA ASP A 25 -2.60 -5.36 -3.91
C ASP A 25 -2.75 -4.35 -5.04
N ILE A 26 -1.70 -4.13 -5.83
CA ILE A 26 -1.82 -3.44 -7.11
C ILE A 26 -2.10 -4.50 -8.18
N VAL A 27 -3.34 -4.57 -8.65
CA VAL A 27 -3.79 -5.60 -9.60
C VAL A 27 -3.64 -5.17 -11.05
N ALA A 28 -3.56 -3.86 -11.32
CA ALA A 28 -3.21 -3.32 -12.63
C ALA A 28 -2.59 -1.93 -12.50
N ALA A 29 -1.70 -1.59 -13.43
CA ALA A 29 -1.18 -0.24 -13.56
C ALA A 29 -0.89 0.09 -15.03
N ARG A 30 -1.14 1.33 -15.43
CA ARG A 30 -0.92 1.81 -16.79
C ARG A 30 -0.34 3.21 -16.78
N ALA A 31 0.65 3.43 -17.64
CA ALA A 31 1.18 4.75 -17.94
C ALA A 31 0.73 5.21 -19.33
N ALA A 32 0.42 6.50 -19.48
CA ALA A 32 0.18 7.13 -20.76
C ALA A 32 0.71 8.57 -20.78
N PRO A 33 1.28 9.03 -21.91
CA PRO A 33 1.63 10.44 -22.06
C PRO A 33 0.35 11.30 -22.02
N GLN A 34 0.44 12.47 -21.37
CA GLN A 34 -0.64 13.43 -21.24
C GLN A 34 -0.08 14.86 -21.25
N GLY A 35 -0.21 15.55 -22.38
CA GLY A 35 0.36 16.89 -22.54
C GLY A 35 1.89 16.87 -22.39
N ALA A 36 2.42 17.71 -21.49
CA ALA A 36 3.85 17.76 -21.18
C ALA A 36 4.30 16.76 -20.09
N GLY A 37 3.38 15.93 -19.56
CA GLY A 37 3.68 14.99 -18.48
C GLY A 37 3.02 13.64 -18.68
N TRP A 38 2.88 12.90 -17.59
CA TRP A 38 2.32 11.55 -17.59
C TRP A 38 1.04 11.45 -16.79
N ARG A 39 0.16 10.55 -17.24
CA ARG A 39 -0.94 9.98 -16.47
C ARG A 39 -0.58 8.56 -16.09
N ILE A 40 -0.70 8.25 -14.80
CA ILE A 40 -0.61 6.89 -14.27
C ILE A 40 -1.97 6.51 -13.71
N ASP A 41 -2.53 5.40 -14.17
CA ASP A 41 -3.76 4.82 -13.65
C ASP A 41 -3.39 3.55 -12.86
N VAL A 42 -3.79 3.45 -11.60
CA VAL A 42 -3.50 2.30 -10.72
C VAL A 42 -4.81 1.72 -10.21
N THR A 43 -4.96 0.41 -10.41
CA THR A 43 -6.07 -0.39 -9.87
C THR A 43 -5.59 -1.13 -8.64
N LEU A 44 -6.24 -0.89 -7.51
CA LEU A 44 -5.92 -1.49 -6.21
C LEU A 44 -7.02 -2.44 -5.75
N ARG A 45 -6.63 -3.41 -4.92
CA ARG A 45 -7.51 -4.22 -4.09
C ARG A 45 -6.96 -4.25 -2.66
N HIS A 46 -7.81 -3.99 -1.68
CA HIS A 46 -7.43 -4.07 -0.27
C HIS A 46 -8.66 -4.48 0.55
N PRO A 47 -8.52 -5.29 1.62
CA PRO A 47 -9.61 -5.63 2.51
C PRO A 47 -9.94 -4.45 3.44
N ASP A 48 -10.41 -3.33 2.88
CA ASP A 48 -10.82 -2.17 3.66
C ASP A 48 -11.86 -2.57 4.73
N ALA A 49 -11.67 -2.08 5.95
CA ALA A 49 -12.57 -2.22 7.09
C ALA A 49 -12.89 -0.82 7.65
N GLY A 50 -13.58 -0.03 6.83
CA GLY A 50 -13.93 1.35 7.10
C GLY A 50 -12.72 2.26 7.38
N TRP A 51 -12.96 3.33 8.13
CA TRP A 51 -11.98 4.38 8.40
C TRP A 51 -10.78 3.94 9.25
N THR A 52 -10.84 2.75 9.83
CA THR A 52 -9.81 2.23 10.74
C THR A 52 -8.73 1.43 10.03
N HIS A 53 -8.98 0.93 8.81
CA HIS A 53 -8.03 0.11 8.05
C HIS A 53 -8.42 0.16 6.58
N TYR A 54 -7.69 0.94 5.77
CA TYR A 54 -7.95 1.04 4.34
C TYR A 54 -6.70 1.46 3.57
N ALA A 55 -6.70 1.27 2.26
CA ALA A 55 -5.66 1.79 1.38
C ALA A 55 -5.71 3.33 1.31
N ASP A 56 -4.72 4.04 1.86
CA ASP A 56 -4.73 5.51 1.99
C ASP A 56 -3.86 6.22 0.95
N ALA A 57 -2.95 5.52 0.27
CA ALA A 57 -2.11 6.12 -0.76
C ALA A 57 -1.48 5.09 -1.72
N TRP A 58 -0.98 5.61 -2.84
CA TRP A 58 0.05 4.94 -3.64
C TRP A 58 1.04 5.96 -4.21
N GLU A 59 2.23 5.49 -4.57
CA GLU A 59 3.32 6.32 -5.10
C GLU A 59 3.83 5.81 -6.44
N VAL A 60 4.34 6.75 -7.24
CA VAL A 60 5.14 6.47 -8.43
C VAL A 60 6.59 6.81 -8.09
N LEU A 61 7.49 5.86 -8.30
CA LEU A 61 8.91 6.00 -8.01
C LEU A 61 9.73 5.85 -9.29
N ALA A 62 10.82 6.60 -9.37
CA ALA A 62 11.89 6.34 -10.31
C ALA A 62 12.62 5.02 -9.96
N PRO A 63 13.40 4.44 -10.88
CA PRO A 63 14.13 3.19 -10.63
C PRO A 63 15.08 3.23 -9.43
N ASP A 64 15.59 4.41 -9.08
CA ASP A 64 16.48 4.63 -7.92
C ASP A 64 15.73 4.78 -6.58
N GLY A 65 14.38 4.74 -6.60
CA GLY A 65 13.53 4.90 -5.42
C GLY A 65 13.11 6.34 -5.13
N THR A 66 13.48 7.33 -5.97
CA THR A 66 13.00 8.70 -5.83
C THR A 66 11.48 8.76 -6.06
N VAL A 67 10.73 9.39 -5.16
CA VAL A 67 9.28 9.59 -5.33
C VAL A 67 9.02 10.68 -6.38
N LEU A 68 8.36 10.31 -7.48
CA LEU A 68 7.95 11.19 -8.56
C LEU A 68 6.54 11.78 -8.33
N GLY A 69 5.72 11.09 -7.52
CA GLY A 69 4.43 11.59 -7.11
C GLY A 69 3.68 10.63 -6.19
N THR A 70 2.76 11.18 -5.42
CA THR A 70 1.91 10.44 -4.48
C THR A 70 0.45 10.72 -4.81
N ARG A 71 -0.36 9.67 -4.84
CA ARG A 71 -1.82 9.76 -4.91
C ARG A 71 -2.41 9.35 -3.56
N THR A 72 -2.93 10.33 -2.82
CA THR A 72 -3.71 10.08 -1.60
C THR A 72 -5.13 9.60 -1.94
N LEU A 73 -5.61 8.67 -1.15
CA LEU A 73 -6.96 8.10 -1.17
C LEU A 73 -7.66 8.54 0.12
N LEU A 74 -8.76 9.29 -0.01
CA LEU A 74 -9.35 10.05 1.10
C LEU A 74 -10.50 9.33 1.80
N HIS A 75 -10.86 8.13 1.37
CA HIS A 75 -11.93 7.34 1.97
C HIS A 75 -11.69 5.84 1.75
N PRO A 76 -12.25 4.99 2.63
CA PRO A 76 -12.36 3.56 2.42
C PRO A 76 -13.21 3.22 1.18
N HIS A 77 -12.86 2.13 0.53
CA HIS A 77 -13.50 1.58 -0.67
C HIS A 77 -14.10 0.18 -0.39
N ASP A 78 -14.68 -0.06 0.79
CA ASP A 78 -15.25 -1.36 1.22
C ASP A 78 -16.24 -1.98 0.21
N HIS A 79 -16.90 -1.14 -0.59
CA HIS A 79 -17.93 -1.53 -1.56
C HIS A 79 -17.53 -1.30 -3.02
N GLU A 80 -16.28 -0.89 -3.27
CA GLU A 80 -15.74 -0.62 -4.61
C GLU A 80 -14.40 -1.33 -4.72
N GLN A 81 -14.42 -2.65 -4.96
CA GLN A 81 -13.20 -3.44 -5.10
C GLN A 81 -13.26 -4.35 -6.35
N PRO A 82 -12.20 -4.37 -7.18
CA PRO A 82 -11.07 -3.44 -7.16
C PRO A 82 -11.49 -2.03 -7.63
N PHE A 83 -10.73 -1.01 -7.26
CA PHE A 83 -10.96 0.37 -7.72
C PHE A 83 -9.73 0.96 -8.39
N THR A 84 -9.95 1.89 -9.32
CA THR A 84 -8.88 2.58 -10.05
C THR A 84 -8.83 4.05 -9.69
N ARG A 85 -7.64 4.59 -9.41
CA ARG A 85 -7.42 6.03 -9.30
C ARG A 85 -6.22 6.45 -10.15
N SER A 86 -6.28 7.70 -10.64
CA SER A 86 -5.28 8.25 -11.54
C SER A 86 -4.40 9.28 -10.86
N LEU A 87 -3.16 9.44 -11.30
CA LEU A 87 -2.32 10.58 -11.00
C LEU A 87 -1.86 11.20 -12.32
N THR A 88 -2.04 12.51 -12.48
CA THR A 88 -1.86 13.23 -13.74
C THR A 88 -0.87 14.37 -13.59
N GLY A 89 -0.25 14.79 -14.70
CA GLY A 89 0.73 15.87 -14.70
C GLY A 89 2.06 15.46 -14.07
N LEU A 90 2.37 14.17 -14.04
CA LEU A 90 3.65 13.69 -13.52
C LEU A 90 4.78 14.14 -14.44
N ALA A 91 5.73 14.89 -13.89
CA ALA A 91 6.99 15.18 -14.56
C ALA A 91 7.94 13.99 -14.34
N ILE A 92 8.16 13.23 -15.40
CA ILE A 92 9.11 12.11 -15.40
C ILE A 92 10.29 12.48 -16.30
N PRO A 93 11.54 12.38 -15.82
CA PRO A 93 12.71 12.66 -16.64
C PRO A 93 12.71 11.84 -17.95
N PRO A 94 13.15 12.41 -19.08
CA PRO A 94 13.05 11.76 -20.39
C PRO A 94 13.91 10.50 -20.54
N ASP A 95 14.93 10.35 -19.72
CA ASP A 95 15.82 9.19 -19.64
C ASP A 95 15.22 8.02 -18.85
N VAL A 96 14.19 8.25 -18.04
CA VAL A 96 13.46 7.19 -17.33
C VAL A 96 12.54 6.46 -18.32
N THR A 97 12.68 5.14 -18.40
CA THR A 97 11.89 4.27 -19.30
C THR A 97 10.84 3.44 -18.57
N GLU A 98 10.92 3.38 -17.24
CA GLU A 98 9.99 2.64 -16.40
C GLU A 98 9.88 3.32 -15.03
N VAL A 99 8.74 3.13 -14.39
CA VAL A 99 8.49 3.56 -13.01
C VAL A 99 8.08 2.36 -12.17
N ARG A 100 8.29 2.49 -10.85
CA ARG A 100 7.81 1.53 -9.87
C ARG A 100 6.60 2.10 -9.15
N ILE A 101 5.68 1.24 -8.75
CA ILE A 101 4.51 1.62 -7.96
C ILE A 101 4.49 0.84 -6.67
N ARG A 102 4.20 1.52 -5.56
CA ARG A 102 3.87 0.90 -4.27
C ARG A 102 2.59 1.50 -3.72
N ALA A 103 1.86 0.71 -2.96
CA ALA A 103 0.64 1.13 -2.28
C ALA A 103 0.81 1.11 -0.77
N ARG A 104 -0.06 1.83 -0.06
CA ARG A 104 -0.03 1.98 1.39
C ARG A 104 -1.37 1.62 2.00
N CYS A 105 -1.33 0.83 3.07
CA CYS A 105 -2.42 0.74 4.03
C CYS A 105 -2.20 1.77 5.13
N LEU A 106 -3.28 2.42 5.58
CA LEU A 106 -3.25 3.41 6.67
C LEU A 106 -2.56 2.86 7.93
N VAL A 107 -2.79 1.59 8.25
CA VAL A 107 -2.31 0.93 9.47
C VAL A 107 -1.01 0.16 9.20
N ASP A 108 -1.00 -0.67 8.16
CA ASP A 108 0.10 -1.61 7.90
C ASP A 108 1.26 -0.98 7.11
N GLY A 109 1.09 0.26 6.66
CA GLY A 109 2.13 1.05 6.01
C GLY A 109 2.34 0.70 4.54
N TRP A 110 3.55 0.95 4.05
CA TRP A 110 3.89 0.82 2.64
C TRP A 110 4.21 -0.63 2.27
N GLY A 111 3.61 -1.11 1.19
CA GLY A 111 4.01 -2.35 0.55
C GLY A 111 5.29 -2.19 -0.28
N PRO A 112 5.76 -3.29 -0.89
CA PRO A 112 6.92 -3.26 -1.77
C PRO A 112 6.66 -2.40 -3.02
N ALA A 113 7.74 -1.89 -3.62
CA ALA A 113 7.73 -1.18 -4.91
C ALA A 113 8.14 -2.13 -6.05
N ASP A 114 7.39 -3.23 -6.19
CA ASP A 114 7.68 -4.33 -7.09
C ASP A 114 6.91 -4.27 -8.42
N ILE A 115 5.84 -3.48 -8.50
CA ILE A 115 5.12 -3.25 -9.75
C ILE A 115 5.89 -2.29 -10.63
N VAL A 116 6.44 -2.81 -11.73
CA VAL A 116 7.15 -2.03 -12.76
C VAL A 116 6.20 -1.72 -13.91
N VAL A 117 6.13 -0.45 -14.30
CA VAL A 117 5.33 0.03 -15.43
C VAL A 117 6.25 0.68 -16.45
N ALA A 118 6.30 0.10 -17.66
CA ALA A 118 7.02 0.70 -18.77
C ALA A 118 6.37 2.00 -19.24
N LEU A 119 7.18 2.96 -19.64
CA LEU A 119 6.76 4.24 -20.22
C LEU A 119 6.88 4.15 -21.75
N PRO A 120 5.77 3.88 -22.47
CA PRO A 120 5.81 3.77 -23.92
C PRO A 120 6.21 5.10 -24.57
N ARG A 121 7.20 5.05 -25.46
CA ARG A 121 7.69 6.20 -26.24
C ARG A 121 7.00 6.30 -27.60
#